data_AF-A0A9D1NEE2-F1
#
_entry.id   AF-A0A9D1NEE2-F1
#
_cell.length_a   1.000
_cell.length_b   1.000
_cell.length_c   1.000
_cell.angle_alpha   90.00
_cell.angle_beta   90.00
_cell.angle_gamma   90.00
#
_symmetry.space_group_name_H-M   'P 1'
#
loop_
_entity.id
_entity.type
_entity.pdbx_description
1 polymer ?
#
loop_
_entity_poly.entity_id
_entity_poly.type
_entity_poly.pdbx_seq_one_letter_code
_entity_poly.pdbx_strand_id
1 'polypeptide(L)'
;MKEGNDYEKQKNTLKLINNEFLNCNDPHEKIDLKACDVCGKIVAIDQFGFGECENCGWIQDPNLIEMSDKVLYPNRISLNKARFLYKQGKKLEPDIDDFIAGLMMYSEMEFWYNNKNYGVCHANNQIEFFEDKNESSLQVYANTSEFREKANIDGKLLKDIWKEVVKADYM
;
A
#
# COMPACT_ATOMS: atom_id res chain seq x y z
N MET A 1 21.14 19.11 18.00
CA MET A 1 20.97 18.29 19.22
C MET A 1 19.64 18.60 19.91
N LYS A 2 18.48 18.35 19.27
CA LYS A 2 17.15 18.54 19.88
C LYS A 2 16.24 17.29 19.80
N GLU A 3 16.63 16.26 19.07
CA GLU A 3 15.76 15.11 18.74
C GLU A 3 15.72 14.02 19.82
N GLY A 4 16.73 13.90 20.67
CA GLY A 4 16.78 12.83 21.70
C GLY A 4 15.83 13.02 22.89
N ASN A 5 15.29 14.22 23.11
CA ASN A 5 14.44 14.53 24.28
C ASN A 5 12.94 14.29 24.00
N ASP A 6 12.53 14.31 22.74
CA ASP A 6 11.13 14.12 22.34
C ASP A 6 10.77 12.62 22.28
N TYR A 7 11.69 11.80 21.78
CA TYR A 7 11.55 10.34 21.71
C TYR A 7 11.36 9.69 23.10
N GLU A 8 12.20 10.06 24.08
CA GLU A 8 12.11 9.54 25.46
C GLU A 8 10.82 9.97 26.15
N LYS A 9 10.31 11.18 25.89
CA LYS A 9 9.02 11.63 26.45
C LYS A 9 7.86 10.82 25.89
N GLN A 10 7.82 10.62 24.56
CA GLN A 10 6.77 9.85 23.90
C GLN A 10 6.76 8.39 24.36
N LYS A 11 7.95 7.78 24.51
CA LYS A 11 8.09 6.41 25.03
C LYS A 11 7.56 6.26 26.45
N ASN A 12 7.78 7.26 27.32
CA ASN A 12 7.27 7.26 28.68
C ASN A 12 5.74 7.46 28.73
N THR A 13 5.17 8.26 27.82
CA THR A 13 3.72 8.42 27.69
C THR A 13 3.02 7.13 27.24
N LEU A 14 3.57 6.41 26.25
CA LEU A 14 3.04 5.11 25.83
C LEU A 14 3.03 4.08 26.97
N LYS A 15 4.12 3.99 27.74
CA LYS A 15 4.21 3.08 28.90
C LYS A 15 3.17 3.35 29.99
N LEU A 16 2.76 4.61 30.16
CA LEU A 16 1.77 4.99 31.17
C LEU A 16 0.35 4.56 30.77
N ILE A 17 0.03 4.62 29.48
CA ILE A 17 -1.30 4.25 28.94
C ILE A 17 -1.53 2.73 29.05
N ASN A 18 -0.50 1.92 28.79
CA ASN A 18 -0.65 0.47 28.71
C ASN A 18 -0.76 -0.22 30.10
N ASN A 19 -0.50 0.50 31.20
CA ASN A 19 -0.56 -0.08 32.56
C ASN A 19 -1.98 -0.16 33.15
N GLU A 20 -3.01 0.42 32.53
CA GLU A 20 -4.36 0.50 33.12
C GLU A 20 -5.34 -0.61 32.65
N PHE A 21 -4.97 -1.47 31.70
CA PHE A 21 -5.91 -2.45 31.12
C PHE A 21 -5.31 -3.87 30.97
N LEU A 22 -5.28 -4.63 32.06
CA LEU A 22 -4.97 -6.07 32.02
C LEU A 22 -6.26 -6.90 31.87
N ASN A 23 -6.57 -7.33 30.64
CA ASN A 23 -6.90 -8.73 30.31
C ASN A 23 -7.29 -8.86 28.82
N CYS A 24 -6.59 -9.80 28.16
CA CYS A 24 -6.41 -9.96 26.70
C CYS A 24 -5.39 -8.95 26.12
N ASN A 25 -4.09 -9.27 26.19
CA ASN A 25 -3.05 -8.47 25.53
C ASN A 25 -3.24 -8.61 24.02
N ASP A 26 -3.78 -7.58 23.36
CA ASP A 26 -3.83 -7.52 21.91
C ASP A 26 -2.39 -7.55 21.38
N PRO A 27 -1.99 -8.57 20.62
CA PRO A 27 -0.62 -8.67 20.13
C PRO A 27 -0.25 -7.54 19.15
N HIS A 28 -1.24 -6.79 18.63
CA HIS A 28 -1.07 -5.63 17.77
C HIS A 28 -1.15 -4.28 18.49
N GLU A 29 -1.28 -4.28 19.82
CA GLU A 29 -1.15 -3.08 20.63
C GLU A 29 0.19 -2.38 20.33
N LYS A 30 0.17 -1.07 20.13
CA LYS A 30 1.38 -0.29 19.84
C LYS A 30 2.14 -0.06 21.14
N ILE A 31 3.26 -0.74 21.29
CA ILE A 31 4.04 -0.80 22.54
C ILE A 31 5.46 -0.22 22.43
N ASP A 32 5.94 0.08 21.22
CA ASP A 32 7.25 0.70 21.00
C ASP A 32 7.21 1.76 19.90
N LEU A 33 8.33 2.44 19.69
CA LEU A 33 8.50 3.52 18.73
C LEU A 33 9.66 3.22 17.78
N LYS A 34 9.48 3.50 16.47
CA LYS A 34 10.58 3.49 15.48
C LYS A 34 10.52 4.71 14.58
N ALA A 35 11.63 5.06 13.95
CA ALA A 35 11.62 6.00 12.84
C ALA A 35 10.98 5.35 11.60
N CYS A 36 10.13 6.10 10.90
CA CYS A 36 9.50 5.68 9.66
C CYS A 36 10.53 5.42 8.56
N ASP A 37 10.45 4.25 7.91
CA ASP A 37 11.38 3.84 6.85
C ASP A 37 11.38 4.74 5.60
N VAL A 38 10.38 5.61 5.45
CA VAL A 38 10.21 6.57 4.34
C VAL A 38 10.54 8.00 4.76
N CYS A 39 9.87 8.52 5.80
CA CYS A 39 9.95 9.94 6.14
C CYS A 39 10.79 10.26 7.39
N GLY A 40 11.23 9.24 8.13
CA GLY A 40 12.03 9.39 9.36
C GLY A 40 11.27 9.92 10.59
N LYS A 41 9.97 10.26 10.48
CA LYS A 41 9.14 10.60 11.65
C LYS A 41 8.92 9.40 12.55
N ILE A 42 8.75 9.65 13.84
CA ILE A 42 8.48 8.60 14.82
C ILE A 42 7.09 8.00 14.58
N VAL A 43 7.01 6.68 14.64
CA VAL A 43 5.82 5.86 14.43
C VAL A 43 5.69 4.88 15.58
N ALA A 44 4.48 4.74 16.11
CA ALA A 44 4.16 3.72 17.09
C ALA A 44 4.00 2.36 16.42
N ILE A 45 4.64 1.32 16.97
CA ILE A 45 4.67 -0.03 16.43
C ILE A 45 4.27 -1.05 17.47
N ASP A 46 3.73 -2.17 16.99
CA ASP A 46 3.49 -3.34 17.83
C ASP A 46 4.77 -4.13 18.10
N GLN A 47 4.64 -5.21 18.88
CA GLN A 47 5.77 -6.08 19.25
C GLN A 47 6.47 -6.73 18.04
N PHE A 48 5.82 -6.79 16.88
CA PHE A 48 6.37 -7.36 15.66
C PHE A 48 6.95 -6.28 14.74
N GLY A 49 6.86 -4.99 15.11
CA GLY A 49 7.38 -3.88 14.32
C GLY A 49 6.41 -3.27 13.32
N PHE A 50 5.12 -3.66 13.33
CA PHE A 50 4.11 -3.08 12.44
C PHE A 50 3.48 -1.82 13.02
N GLY A 51 3.28 -0.82 12.16
CA GLY A 51 2.64 0.44 12.52
C GLY A 51 2.38 1.31 11.30
N GLU A 52 1.47 2.26 11.40
CA GLU A 52 1.14 3.16 10.29
C GLU A 52 1.73 4.55 10.55
N CYS A 53 2.43 5.10 9.56
CA CYS A 53 3.00 6.43 9.68
C CYS A 53 1.97 7.52 9.36
N GLU A 54 1.43 8.19 10.38
CA GLU A 54 0.47 9.30 10.21
C GLU A 54 1.00 10.46 9.36
N ASN A 55 2.31 10.62 9.24
CA ASN A 55 2.91 11.71 8.45
C ASN A 55 2.94 11.44 6.93
N CYS A 56 3.14 10.19 6.51
CA CYS A 56 3.32 9.88 5.08
C CYS A 56 2.45 8.72 4.57
N GLY A 57 1.69 8.06 5.44
CA GLY A 57 0.85 6.91 5.12
C GLY A 57 1.61 5.60 4.93
N TRP A 58 2.94 5.58 5.08
CA TRP A 58 3.72 4.34 4.93
C TRP A 58 3.46 3.38 6.09
N ILE A 59 3.11 2.14 5.76
CA ILE A 59 2.94 1.08 6.75
C ILE A 59 4.29 0.41 7.00
N GLN A 60 4.74 0.47 8.25
CA GLN A 60 5.93 -0.20 8.73
C GLN A 60 5.70 -1.71 8.71
N ASP A 61 6.64 -2.43 8.11
CA ASP A 61 6.76 -3.88 8.19
C ASP A 61 8.26 -4.21 8.10
N PRO A 62 8.86 -4.85 9.12
CA PRO A 62 10.28 -5.18 9.12
C PRO A 62 10.73 -6.02 7.92
N ASN A 63 9.85 -6.82 7.32
CA ASN A 63 10.18 -7.69 6.18
C ASN A 63 10.39 -6.90 4.88
N LEU A 64 9.89 -5.66 4.80
CA LEU A 64 9.98 -4.83 3.59
C LEU A 64 11.38 -4.27 3.34
N ILE A 65 12.27 -4.32 4.33
CA ILE A 65 13.62 -3.77 4.22
C ILE A 65 14.47 -4.60 3.25
N GLU A 66 14.39 -5.92 3.34
CA GLU A 66 15.18 -6.83 2.49
C GLU A 66 14.65 -6.90 1.05
N MET A 67 13.37 -6.57 0.85
CA MET A 67 12.68 -6.62 -0.45
C MET A 67 12.25 -5.23 -0.94
N SER A 68 13.10 -4.22 -0.69
CA SER A 68 12.76 -2.79 -0.84
C SER A 68 12.33 -2.32 -2.23
N ASP A 69 12.60 -3.09 -3.29
CA ASP A 69 12.19 -2.79 -4.68
C ASP A 69 10.89 -3.49 -5.10
N LYS A 70 10.30 -4.33 -4.24
CA LYS A 70 9.06 -5.06 -4.55
C LYS A 70 7.85 -4.39 -3.90
N VAL A 71 6.70 -4.49 -4.58
CA VAL A 71 5.39 -4.22 -3.98
C VAL A 71 5.01 -5.42 -3.12
N LEU A 72 4.70 -5.18 -1.85
CA LEU A 72 4.46 -6.21 -0.84
C LEU A 72 3.45 -5.73 0.19
N TYR A 73 2.67 -6.67 0.71
CA TYR A 73 1.65 -6.39 1.71
C TYR A 73 2.27 -5.65 2.91
N PRO A 74 1.59 -4.65 3.50
CA PRO A 74 0.31 -4.06 3.07
C PRO A 74 0.46 -2.83 2.16
N ASN A 75 1.66 -2.55 1.66
CA ASN A 75 1.91 -1.34 0.88
C ASN A 75 1.65 -1.56 -0.62
N ARG A 76 1.16 -0.52 -1.29
CA ARG A 76 0.81 -0.55 -2.73
C ARG A 76 1.94 -0.16 -3.67
N ILE A 77 3.05 0.31 -3.12
CA ILE A 77 4.27 0.69 -3.85
C ILE A 77 5.48 0.11 -3.13
N SER A 78 6.61 -0.03 -3.82
CA SER A 78 7.85 -0.46 -3.18
C SER A 78 8.41 0.58 -2.23
N LEU A 79 9.18 0.14 -1.23
CA LEU A 79 9.82 1.03 -0.24
C LEU A 79 10.75 2.06 -0.90
N ASN A 80 11.52 1.64 -1.91
CA ASN A 80 12.41 2.56 -2.62
C ASN A 80 11.64 3.59 -3.44
N LYS A 81 10.53 3.20 -4.07
CA LYS A 81 9.64 4.15 -4.74
C LYS A 81 9.00 5.11 -3.74
N ALA A 82 8.55 4.62 -2.59
CA ALA A 82 7.98 5.46 -1.54
C ALA A 82 8.97 6.53 -1.06
N ARG A 83 10.22 6.14 -0.78
CA ARG A 83 11.31 7.07 -0.44
C ARG A 83 11.55 8.10 -1.54
N PHE A 84 11.53 7.68 -2.80
CA PHE A 84 11.75 8.55 -3.95
C PHE A 84 10.61 9.57 -4.15
N LEU A 85 9.35 9.14 -4.02
CA LEU A 85 8.18 10.01 -4.13
C LEU A 85 8.12 11.01 -2.97
N TYR A 86 8.37 10.55 -1.74
CA TYR A 86 8.39 11.42 -0.56
C TYR A 86 9.43 12.53 -0.68
N LYS A 87 10.65 12.22 -1.14
CA LYS A 87 11.71 13.22 -1.40
C LYS A 87 11.32 14.28 -2.43
N GLN A 88 10.38 13.97 -3.33
CA GLN A 88 9.84 14.90 -4.31
C GLN A 88 8.60 15.66 -3.82
N GLY A 89 8.14 15.41 -2.58
CA GLY A 89 6.88 15.96 -2.09
C GLY A 89 5.65 15.40 -2.81
N LYS A 90 5.76 14.23 -3.45
CA LYS A 90 4.66 13.54 -4.12
C LYS A 90 3.97 12.58 -3.15
N LYS A 91 2.68 12.36 -3.37
CA LYS A 91 1.90 11.35 -2.66
C LYS A 91 2.45 9.94 -2.96
N LEU A 92 2.29 9.03 -2.01
CA LEU A 92 2.69 7.63 -2.13
C LEU A 92 1.60 6.83 -2.85
N GLU A 93 1.30 7.21 -4.10
CA GLU A 93 0.27 6.57 -4.91
C GLU A 93 0.90 5.60 -5.93
N PRO A 94 0.25 4.45 -6.19
CA PRO A 94 0.71 3.50 -7.19
C PRO A 94 0.51 4.02 -8.62
N ASP A 95 1.51 3.82 -9.47
CA ASP A 95 1.29 3.86 -10.91
C ASP A 95 0.84 2.50 -11.46
N ILE A 96 0.64 2.40 -12.78
CA ILE A 96 0.15 1.17 -13.39
C ILE A 96 1.12 0.01 -13.21
N ASP A 97 2.42 0.27 -13.17
CA ASP A 97 3.43 -0.76 -13.02
C ASP A 97 3.45 -1.26 -11.56
N ASP A 98 3.27 -0.38 -10.57
CA ASP A 98 3.06 -0.80 -9.18
C ASP A 98 1.76 -1.61 -9.02
N PHE A 99 0.69 -1.19 -9.68
CA PHE A 99 -0.59 -1.89 -9.63
C PHE A 99 -0.49 -3.31 -10.22
N ILE A 100 0.19 -3.46 -11.35
CA ILE A 100 0.45 -4.77 -11.97
C ILE A 100 1.35 -5.62 -11.05
N ALA A 101 2.36 -5.01 -10.42
CA ALA A 101 3.19 -5.72 -9.44
C ALA A 101 2.37 -6.18 -8.22
N GLY A 102 1.47 -5.31 -7.74
CA GLY A 102 0.48 -5.61 -6.70
C GLY A 102 -0.44 -6.76 -7.12
N LEU A 103 -0.98 -6.73 -8.34
CA LEU A 103 -1.81 -7.82 -8.88
C LEU A 103 -1.09 -9.17 -8.84
N MET A 104 0.20 -9.20 -9.18
CA MET A 104 0.99 -10.44 -9.10
C MET A 104 1.26 -10.90 -7.66
N MET A 105 1.19 -10.00 -6.69
CA MET A 105 1.38 -10.29 -5.27
C MET A 105 0.08 -10.70 -4.57
N TYR A 106 -1.00 -9.96 -4.80
CA TYR A 106 -2.28 -10.08 -4.09
C TYR A 106 -3.31 -10.91 -4.85
N SER A 107 -3.07 -11.19 -6.13
CA SER A 107 -3.97 -11.88 -7.07
C SER A 107 -5.27 -11.14 -7.38
N GLU A 108 -5.71 -10.21 -6.53
CA GLU A 108 -6.95 -9.45 -6.69
C GLU A 108 -6.70 -7.98 -6.35
N MET A 109 -6.98 -7.11 -7.31
CA MET A 109 -6.81 -5.66 -7.19
C MET A 109 -8.05 -4.94 -7.71
N GLU A 110 -8.34 -3.78 -7.16
CA GLU A 110 -9.39 -2.90 -7.64
C GLU A 110 -8.92 -1.45 -7.78
N PHE A 111 -9.67 -0.68 -8.55
CA PHE A 111 -9.47 0.76 -8.64
C PHE A 111 -10.75 1.49 -9.10
N TRP A 112 -10.79 2.79 -8.82
CA TRP A 112 -11.89 3.65 -9.22
C TRP A 112 -11.51 4.57 -10.38
N TYR A 113 -12.39 4.65 -11.37
CA TYR A 113 -12.27 5.59 -12.49
C TYR A 113 -13.67 6.07 -12.90
N ASN A 114 -13.88 7.37 -13.08
CA ASN A 114 -15.18 7.97 -13.42
C ASN A 114 -16.35 7.49 -12.54
N ASN A 115 -16.14 7.42 -11.22
CA ASN A 115 -17.13 6.96 -10.22
C ASN A 115 -17.61 5.50 -10.41
N LYS A 116 -16.85 4.69 -11.14
CA LYS A 116 -17.09 3.25 -11.30
C LYS A 116 -15.93 2.49 -10.68
N ASN A 117 -16.24 1.36 -10.05
CA ASN A 117 -15.25 0.43 -9.53
C ASN A 117 -14.89 -0.60 -10.60
N TYR A 118 -13.62 -0.93 -10.68
CA TYR A 118 -13.11 -1.94 -11.59
C TYR A 118 -12.25 -2.94 -10.84
N GLY A 119 -12.48 -4.22 -11.07
CA GLY A 119 -11.71 -5.32 -10.53
C GLY A 119 -10.74 -5.88 -11.55
N VAL A 120 -9.58 -6.31 -11.08
CA VAL A 120 -8.56 -7.03 -11.84
C VAL A 120 -8.13 -8.25 -11.03
N CYS A 121 -8.35 -9.43 -11.58
CA CYS A 121 -8.01 -10.70 -10.92
C CYS A 121 -6.97 -11.45 -11.76
N HIS A 122 -5.95 -11.98 -11.10
CA HIS A 122 -4.99 -12.92 -11.66
C HIS A 122 -5.38 -14.33 -11.22
N ALA A 123 -6.13 -15.02 -12.09
CA ALA A 123 -6.68 -16.35 -11.84
C ALA A 123 -6.42 -17.24 -13.05
N ASN A 124 -6.24 -18.55 -12.83
CA ASN A 124 -6.11 -19.54 -13.91
C ASN A 124 -5.00 -19.22 -14.95
N ASN A 125 -3.89 -18.61 -14.51
CA ASN A 125 -2.80 -18.11 -15.38
C ASN A 125 -3.25 -17.07 -16.41
N GLN A 126 -4.31 -16.31 -16.11
CA GLN A 126 -4.86 -15.24 -16.93
C GLN A 126 -5.16 -14.03 -16.05
N ILE A 127 -5.36 -12.88 -16.70
CA ILE A 127 -5.81 -11.66 -16.05
C ILE A 127 -7.22 -11.36 -16.53
N GLU A 128 -8.15 -11.29 -15.58
CA GLU A 128 -9.53 -10.88 -15.79
C GLU A 128 -9.67 -9.42 -15.35
N PHE A 129 -10.28 -8.59 -16.19
CA PHE A 129 -10.52 -7.17 -15.93
C PHE A 129 -11.99 -6.86 -16.19
N PHE A 130 -12.67 -6.25 -15.23
CA PHE A 130 -14.11 -6.00 -15.31
C PHE A 130 -14.51 -4.76 -14.51
N GLU A 131 -15.62 -4.13 -14.92
CA GLU A 131 -16.37 -3.16 -14.12
C GLU A 131 -17.31 -3.91 -13.16
N ASP A 132 -17.33 -3.49 -11.89
CA ASP A 132 -18.23 -4.08 -10.88
C ASP A 132 -19.69 -4.00 -11.34
N LYS A 133 -20.43 -5.10 -11.17
CA LYS A 133 -21.85 -5.25 -11.59
C LYS A 133 -22.12 -5.05 -13.08
N ASN A 134 -21.10 -5.19 -13.93
CA ASN A 134 -21.26 -5.15 -15.39
C ASN A 134 -20.57 -6.37 -16.02
N GLU A 135 -21.27 -7.50 -16.08
CA GLU A 135 -20.73 -8.75 -16.64
C GLU A 135 -20.25 -8.62 -18.10
N SER A 136 -20.85 -7.72 -18.88
CA SER A 136 -20.49 -7.49 -20.28
C SER A 136 -19.14 -6.77 -20.46
N SER A 137 -18.56 -6.26 -19.38
CA SER A 137 -17.28 -5.54 -19.40
C SER A 137 -16.05 -6.44 -19.30
N LEU A 138 -16.24 -7.75 -19.08
CA LEU A 138 -15.15 -8.69 -18.87
C LEU A 138 -14.20 -8.70 -20.07
N GLN A 139 -12.93 -8.43 -19.77
CA GLN A 139 -11.81 -8.60 -20.68
C GLN A 139 -10.82 -9.58 -20.07
N VAL A 140 -10.27 -10.47 -20.89
CA VAL A 140 -9.35 -11.52 -20.45
C VAL A 140 -8.04 -11.40 -21.22
N TYR A 141 -6.92 -11.48 -20.49
CA TYR A 141 -5.58 -11.37 -21.05
C TYR A 141 -4.72 -12.56 -20.60
N ALA A 142 -3.80 -13.00 -21.47
CA ALA A 142 -2.96 -14.15 -21.21
C ALA A 142 -1.83 -13.88 -20.20
N ASN A 143 -1.46 -12.61 -19.99
CA ASN A 143 -0.38 -12.19 -19.10
C ASN A 143 -0.41 -10.68 -18.82
N THR A 144 0.43 -10.23 -17.89
CA THR A 144 0.58 -8.82 -17.48
C THR A 144 0.98 -7.90 -18.62
N SER A 145 1.84 -8.33 -19.54
CA SER A 145 2.23 -7.52 -20.69
C SER A 145 1.05 -7.26 -21.62
N GLU A 146 0.23 -8.29 -21.89
CA GLU A 146 -0.96 -8.12 -22.71
C GLU A 146 -2.01 -7.23 -22.01
N PHE A 147 -2.25 -7.44 -20.72
CA PHE A 147 -3.12 -6.58 -19.91
C PHE A 147 -2.66 -5.11 -19.99
N ARG A 148 -1.38 -4.84 -19.72
CA ARG A 148 -0.82 -3.48 -19.75
C ARG A 148 -1.01 -2.77 -21.08
N GLU A 149 -0.86 -3.49 -22.19
CA GLU A 149 -0.88 -2.91 -23.53
C GLU A 149 -2.28 -2.83 -24.14
N LYS A 150 -3.23 -3.68 -23.74
CA LYS A 150 -4.55 -3.79 -24.36
C LYS A 150 -5.73 -3.45 -23.45
N ALA A 151 -5.56 -3.47 -22.13
CA ALA A 151 -6.64 -3.14 -21.22
C ALA A 151 -7.17 -1.74 -21.47
N ASN A 152 -8.48 -1.61 -21.58
CA ASN A 152 -9.12 -0.36 -21.94
C ASN A 152 -10.50 -0.21 -21.31
N ILE A 153 -10.90 1.05 -21.10
CA ILE A 153 -12.24 1.45 -20.69
C ILE A 153 -12.78 2.36 -21.79
N ASP A 154 -13.90 1.97 -22.41
CA ASP A 154 -14.50 2.69 -23.53
C ASP A 154 -13.50 2.99 -24.68
N GLY A 155 -12.61 2.04 -24.98
CA GLY A 155 -11.59 2.16 -26.03
C GLY A 155 -10.36 3.00 -25.65
N LYS A 156 -10.30 3.58 -24.45
CA LYS A 156 -9.11 4.27 -23.95
C LYS A 156 -8.23 3.31 -23.15
N LEU A 157 -6.95 3.21 -23.50
CA LEU A 157 -6.03 2.30 -22.82
C LEU A 157 -5.86 2.68 -21.34
N LEU A 158 -5.87 1.67 -20.47
CA LEU A 158 -5.78 1.82 -19.02
C LEU A 158 -4.49 2.56 -18.61
N LYS A 159 -3.36 2.23 -19.25
CA LYS A 159 -2.08 2.91 -19.06
C LYS A 159 -2.12 4.40 -19.35
N ASP A 160 -2.97 4.84 -20.28
CA ASP A 160 -3.04 6.25 -20.69
C ASP A 160 -3.97 7.07 -19.78
N ILE A 161 -4.94 6.42 -19.13
CA ILE A 161 -5.88 7.04 -18.17
C ILE A 161 -5.43 6.91 -16.72
N TRP A 162 -4.33 6.20 -16.42
CA TRP A 162 -3.94 5.86 -15.05
C TRP A 162 -3.81 7.05 -14.10
N LYS A 163 -3.41 8.22 -14.61
CA LYS A 163 -3.30 9.46 -13.83
C LYS A 163 -4.64 9.95 -13.25
N GLU A 164 -5.76 9.46 -13.76
CA GLU A 164 -7.14 9.80 -13.35
C GLU A 164 -7.76 8.71 -12.45
N VAL A 165 -7.08 7.57 -12.31
CA VAL A 165 -7.46 6.48 -11.42
C VAL A 165 -7.25 6.92 -9.97
N VAL A 166 -8.17 6.52 -9.10
CA VAL A 166 -8.10 6.74 -7.65
C VAL A 166 -8.41 5.46 -6.90
N LYS A 167 -8.00 5.38 -5.63
CA LYS A 167 -8.28 4.22 -4.76
C LYS A 167 -7.87 2.88 -5.39
N ALA A 168 -6.71 2.85 -6.04
CA ALA A 168 -6.12 1.59 -6.46
C ALA A 168 -5.67 0.83 -5.21
N ASP A 169 -6.16 -0.37 -4.99
CA ASP A 169 -5.87 -1.19 -3.80
C ASP A 169 -6.03 -2.69 -4.09
N TYR A 170 -5.61 -3.54 -3.16
CA TYR A 170 -5.99 -4.96 -3.17
C TYR A 170 -7.45 -5.14 -2.72
N MET A 171 -8.13 -6.17 -3.24
CA MET A 171 -9.50 -6.54 -2.84
C MET A 171 -9.52 -7.45 -1.60
#